data_AF-A0A8S2R4M7-F1
#
_entry.id   AF-A0A8S2R4M7-F1
#
_cell.length_a   1.000
_cell.length_b   1.000
_cell.length_c   1.000
_cell.angle_alpha   90.00
_cell.angle_beta   90.00
_cell.angle_gamma   90.00
#
_symmetry.space_group_name_H-M   'P 1'
#
loop_
_entity.id
_entity.type
_entity.pdbx_description
1 polymer ?
#
loop_
_entity_poly.entity_id
_entity_poly.type
_entity_poly.pdbx_seq_one_letter_code
_entity_poly.pdbx_strand_id
1 'polypeptide(L)'
;MHSEQNKRISTSALLYDDNEKVLDGISDAQPLLPYTDFDDISKHQLWYRQMLARHVVGIWVFLGFVCLYMLRVNLSVAIVAMTIPQSVKNESVEACPSNTNDSGGTPTKHDKFDWNPRTQGFVLGSFFYGYTLSQFIGGVLAERYGTKWIFGCSLLVAGILTLLTPIAAKTHVGYLIVIRILIGVFEGPAFPSVGVLWGQWVPPLERSIIPPIAHAGIIY
;
A
#
# COMPACT_ATOMS: atom_id res chain seq x y z
N MET A 1 44.12 -82.16 -22.96
CA MET A 1 43.05 -81.15 -23.19
C MET A 1 42.37 -80.67 -21.91
N HIS A 2 42.28 -81.46 -20.83
CA HIS A 2 41.63 -81.02 -19.57
C HIS A 2 42.39 -79.98 -18.73
N SER A 3 43.73 -79.87 -18.82
CA SER A 3 44.51 -78.93 -18.00
C SER A 3 44.44 -77.47 -18.46
N GLU A 4 44.29 -77.23 -19.76
CA GLU A 4 44.17 -75.89 -20.36
C GLU A 4 42.87 -75.18 -19.97
N GLN A 5 41.76 -75.93 -19.89
CA GLN A 5 40.45 -75.41 -19.47
C GLN A 5 40.48 -74.93 -18.02
N ASN A 6 41.10 -75.71 -17.12
CA ASN A 6 41.16 -75.34 -15.70
C ASN A 6 42.02 -74.09 -15.48
N LYS A 7 43.10 -73.93 -16.27
CA LYS A 7 43.93 -72.73 -16.22
C LYS A 7 43.16 -71.50 -16.69
N ARG A 8 42.38 -71.61 -17.77
CA ARG A 8 41.52 -70.51 -18.27
C ARG A 8 40.44 -70.11 -17.27
N ILE A 9 39.84 -71.07 -16.58
CA ILE A 9 38.82 -70.80 -15.54
C ILE A 9 39.46 -70.08 -14.34
N SER A 10 40.66 -70.48 -13.91
CA SER A 10 41.37 -69.76 -12.84
C SER A 10 41.82 -68.36 -13.25
N THR A 11 42.25 -68.16 -14.50
CA THR A 11 42.63 -66.82 -14.99
C THR A 11 41.42 -65.90 -15.13
N SER A 12 40.26 -66.42 -15.53
CA SER A 12 39.03 -65.63 -15.61
C SER A 12 38.42 -65.32 -14.25
N ALA A 13 38.55 -66.21 -13.26
CA ALA A 13 38.15 -65.93 -11.88
C ALA A 13 39.02 -64.84 -11.21
N LEU A 14 40.35 -64.86 -11.46
CA LEU A 14 41.25 -63.83 -10.95
C LEU A 14 41.01 -62.46 -11.60
N LEU A 15 40.71 -62.42 -12.90
CA LEU A 15 40.35 -61.17 -13.58
C LEU A 15 39.02 -60.60 -13.09
N TYR A 16 38.07 -61.44 -12.67
CA TYR A 16 36.80 -60.97 -12.10
C TYR A 16 37.01 -60.34 -10.71
N ASP A 17 37.80 -60.99 -9.84
CA ASP A 17 38.13 -60.50 -8.50
C ASP A 17 38.94 -59.19 -8.53
N ASP A 18 39.88 -59.05 -9.47
CA ASP A 18 40.62 -57.78 -9.65
C ASP A 18 39.71 -56.65 -10.15
N ASN A 19 38.76 -56.95 -11.04
CA ASN A 19 37.79 -55.95 -11.51
C ASN A 19 36.83 -55.53 -10.39
N GLU A 20 36.41 -56.44 -9.51
CA GLU A 20 35.54 -56.14 -8.36
C GLU A 20 36.26 -55.22 -7.36
N LYS A 21 37.54 -55.47 -7.05
CA LYS A 21 38.36 -54.59 -6.21
C LYS A 21 38.61 -53.22 -6.83
N VAL A 22 38.75 -53.16 -8.17
CA VAL A 22 38.85 -51.88 -8.90
C VAL A 22 37.53 -51.13 -8.86
N LEU A 23 36.38 -51.81 -8.96
CA LEU A 23 35.06 -51.20 -8.85
C LEU A 23 34.76 -50.69 -7.44
N ASP A 24 35.16 -51.42 -6.40
CA ASP A 24 35.05 -50.96 -5.01
C ASP A 24 35.93 -49.72 -4.77
N GLY A 25 37.15 -49.70 -5.32
CA GLY A 25 38.03 -48.52 -5.27
C GLY A 25 37.51 -47.32 -6.07
N ILE A 26 36.64 -47.52 -7.06
CA ILE A 26 35.97 -46.45 -7.82
C ILE A 26 34.72 -45.96 -7.09
N SER A 27 34.02 -46.82 -6.32
CA SER A 27 32.91 -46.41 -5.44
C SER A 27 33.37 -45.45 -4.35
N ASP A 28 34.60 -45.63 -3.83
CA ASP A 28 35.20 -44.74 -2.82
C ASP A 28 35.88 -43.49 -3.42
N ALA A 29 36.03 -43.42 -4.75
CA ALA A 29 36.72 -42.34 -5.46
C ALA A 29 35.78 -41.39 -6.23
N GLN A 30 34.48 -41.38 -5.92
CA GLN A 30 33.69 -40.17 -6.18
C GLN A 30 34.04 -39.14 -5.11
N PRO A 31 34.56 -37.94 -5.47
CA PRO A 31 34.57 -36.86 -4.50
C PRO A 31 33.12 -36.67 -4.05
N LEU A 32 32.91 -36.64 -2.74
CA LEU A 32 31.67 -36.22 -2.12
C LEU A 32 31.31 -34.83 -2.66
N LEU A 33 30.64 -34.76 -3.81
CA LEU A 33 29.89 -33.57 -4.16
C LEU A 33 28.82 -33.49 -3.07
N PRO A 34 28.80 -32.40 -2.28
CA PRO A 34 27.73 -32.22 -1.33
C PRO A 34 26.42 -32.33 -2.11
N TYR A 35 25.51 -33.21 -1.69
CA TYR A 35 24.11 -33.17 -2.13
C TYR A 35 23.41 -31.96 -1.48
N THR A 36 24.04 -30.80 -1.62
CA THR A 36 23.63 -29.50 -1.12
C THR A 36 24.27 -28.54 -2.10
N ASP A 37 23.51 -28.05 -3.10
CA ASP A 37 23.68 -26.66 -3.52
C ASP A 37 22.68 -26.22 -4.59
N PHE A 38 22.36 -26.98 -5.65
CA PHE A 38 21.56 -26.37 -6.72
C PHE A 38 20.08 -26.10 -6.36
N ASP A 39 19.44 -27.05 -5.67
CA ASP A 39 18.06 -26.89 -5.19
C ASP A 39 17.97 -25.99 -3.95
N ASP A 40 19.02 -25.92 -3.14
CA ASP A 40 19.06 -25.12 -1.92
C ASP A 40 19.45 -23.67 -2.21
N ILE A 41 20.47 -23.43 -3.05
CA ILE A 41 20.82 -22.10 -3.59
C ILE A 41 19.64 -21.52 -4.37
N SER A 42 18.95 -22.32 -5.20
CA SER A 42 17.79 -21.81 -5.94
C SER A 42 16.63 -21.46 -5.02
N LYS A 43 16.35 -22.26 -3.97
CA LYS A 43 15.39 -21.93 -2.91
C LYS A 43 15.80 -20.69 -2.14
N HIS A 44 17.05 -20.55 -1.76
CA HIS A 44 17.58 -19.40 -1.02
C HIS A 44 17.55 -18.11 -1.87
N GLN A 45 17.84 -18.19 -3.16
CA GLN A 45 17.65 -17.10 -4.12
C GLN A 45 16.17 -16.75 -4.31
N LEU A 46 15.27 -17.74 -4.40
CA LEU A 46 13.83 -17.49 -4.46
C LEU A 46 13.33 -16.82 -3.18
N TRP A 47 13.80 -17.29 -2.02
CA TRP A 47 13.47 -16.73 -0.71
C TRP A 47 13.93 -15.28 -0.60
N TYR A 48 15.15 -14.98 -1.04
CA TYR A 48 15.70 -13.63 -1.04
C TYR A 48 14.91 -12.70 -1.97
N ARG A 49 14.56 -13.17 -3.19
CA ARG A 49 13.70 -12.41 -4.13
C ARG A 49 12.30 -12.17 -3.58
N GLN A 50 11.70 -13.16 -2.91
CA GLN A 50 10.37 -13.02 -2.29
C GLN A 50 10.41 -12.05 -1.10
N MET A 51 11.45 -12.09 -0.27
CA MET A 51 11.64 -11.15 0.84
C MET A 51 11.82 -9.71 0.36
N LEU A 52 12.63 -9.49 -0.67
CA LEU A 52 12.81 -8.16 -1.28
C LEU A 52 11.51 -7.63 -1.90
N ALA A 53 10.78 -8.48 -2.64
CA ALA A 53 9.50 -8.11 -3.24
C ALA A 53 8.46 -7.69 -2.18
N ARG A 54 8.41 -8.38 -1.03
CA ARG A 54 7.51 -8.04 0.09
C ARG A 54 7.81 -6.68 0.70
N HIS A 55 9.08 -6.36 0.92
CA HIS A 55 9.48 -5.05 1.43
C HIS A 55 9.15 -3.93 0.44
N VAL A 56 9.38 -4.17 -0.85
CA VAL A 56 8.99 -3.23 -1.90
C VAL A 56 7.48 -2.99 -1.86
N VAL A 57 6.65 -4.03 -1.82
CA VAL A 57 5.18 -3.89 -1.68
C VAL A 57 4.79 -3.11 -0.43
N GLY A 58 5.44 -3.39 0.71
CA GLY A 58 5.22 -2.63 1.94
C GLY A 58 5.55 -1.14 1.81
N ILE A 59 6.66 -0.80 1.13
CA ILE A 59 7.03 0.59 0.84
C ILE A 59 5.99 1.26 -0.08
N TRP A 60 5.50 0.57 -1.11
CA TRP A 60 4.43 1.08 -1.98
C TRP A 60 3.12 1.33 -1.23
N VAL A 61 2.73 0.42 -0.34
CA VAL A 61 1.53 0.57 0.50
C VAL A 61 1.69 1.72 1.49
N PHE A 62 2.85 1.81 2.15
CA PHE A 62 3.18 2.91 3.05
C PHE A 62 3.10 4.26 2.33
N LEU A 63 3.76 4.39 1.18
CA LEU A 63 3.73 5.60 0.36
C LEU A 63 2.30 5.94 -0.07
N GLY A 64 1.52 4.94 -0.47
CA GLY A 64 0.11 5.12 -0.83
C GLY A 64 -0.74 5.66 0.31
N PHE A 65 -0.55 5.16 1.54
CA PHE A 65 -1.25 5.69 2.72
C PHE A 65 -0.83 7.12 3.06
N VAL A 66 0.46 7.46 2.96
CA VAL A 66 0.92 8.85 3.11
C VAL A 66 0.26 9.76 2.08
N CYS A 67 0.20 9.34 0.81
CA CYS A 67 -0.46 10.12 -0.24
C CYS A 67 -1.95 10.32 0.04
N LEU A 68 -2.68 9.27 0.48
CA LEU A 68 -4.09 9.38 0.86
C LEU A 68 -4.30 10.35 2.02
N TYR A 69 -3.44 10.27 3.04
CA TYR A 69 -3.51 11.17 4.19
C TYR A 69 -3.25 12.62 3.77
N MET A 70 -2.20 12.86 2.99
CA MET A 70 -1.87 14.21 2.48
C MET A 70 -2.99 14.79 1.62
N LEU A 71 -3.61 14.00 0.73
CA LEU A 71 -4.78 14.43 -0.05
C LEU A 71 -5.92 14.86 0.87
N ARG A 72 -6.21 14.08 1.91
CA ARG A 72 -7.28 14.37 2.88
C ARG A 72 -7.02 15.63 3.69
N VAL A 73 -5.78 15.86 4.13
CA VAL A 73 -5.37 17.07 4.86
C VAL A 73 -5.47 18.30 3.96
N ASN A 74 -4.88 18.25 2.77
CA ASN A 74 -4.90 19.34 1.79
C ASN A 74 -6.33 19.76 1.47
N LEU A 75 -7.22 18.79 1.28
CA LEU A 75 -8.64 18.99 1.04
C LEU A 75 -9.36 19.68 2.22
N SER A 76 -9.02 19.33 3.46
CA SER A 76 -9.65 19.91 4.65
C SER A 76 -9.18 21.36 4.88
N VAL A 77 -7.87 21.60 4.74
CA VAL A 77 -7.28 22.94 4.81
C VAL A 77 -7.80 23.84 3.71
N ALA A 78 -7.89 23.34 2.47
CA ALA A 78 -8.42 24.09 1.34
C ALA A 78 -9.87 24.54 1.58
N ILE A 79 -10.71 23.69 2.21
CA ILE A 79 -12.08 24.09 2.57
C ILE A 79 -12.08 25.23 3.58
N VAL A 80 -11.29 25.12 4.63
CA VAL A 80 -11.23 26.15 5.67
C VAL A 80 -10.70 27.46 5.10
N ALA A 81 -9.70 27.40 4.20
CA ALA A 81 -9.10 28.58 3.59
C ALA A 81 -10.04 29.33 2.62
N MET A 82 -10.95 28.63 1.92
CA MET A 82 -11.88 29.24 0.98
C MET A 82 -13.14 29.85 1.62
N THR A 83 -13.38 29.60 2.91
CA THR A 83 -14.50 30.19 3.66
C THR A 83 -14.10 31.51 4.32
N ILE A 84 -15.03 32.46 4.39
CA ILE A 84 -14.81 33.71 5.12
C ILE A 84 -14.62 33.38 6.62
N PRO A 85 -13.55 33.86 7.29
CA PRO A 85 -13.44 33.71 8.73
C PRO A 85 -14.61 34.42 9.39
N GLN A 86 -15.30 33.72 10.31
CA GLN A 86 -16.41 34.30 11.06
C GLN A 86 -15.94 35.59 11.75
N SER A 87 -16.39 36.74 11.23
CA SER A 87 -16.44 37.93 12.06
C SER A 87 -17.53 37.64 13.08
N VAL A 88 -17.11 37.26 14.29
CA VAL A 88 -18.00 37.22 15.43
C VAL A 88 -18.63 38.60 15.51
N LYS A 89 -19.93 38.71 15.19
CA LYS A 89 -20.73 39.88 15.56
C LYS A 89 -20.85 39.82 17.07
N ASN A 90 -19.82 40.28 17.77
CA ASN A 90 -19.98 40.75 19.12
C ASN A 90 -20.88 41.98 18.98
N GLU A 91 -22.14 41.83 19.35
CA GLU A 91 -22.93 42.98 19.77
C GLU A 91 -22.12 43.66 20.88
N SER A 92 -21.54 44.82 20.52
CA SER A 92 -20.98 45.86 21.38
C SER A 92 -20.68 45.44 22.82
N VAL A 93 -19.43 45.05 23.07
CA VAL A 93 -18.75 45.57 24.26
C VAL A 93 -17.63 46.43 23.73
N GLU A 94 -17.84 47.74 23.85
CA GLU A 94 -16.86 48.78 23.55
C GLU A 94 -15.53 48.47 24.22
N ALA A 95 -14.50 48.28 23.41
CA ALA A 95 -13.13 48.45 23.85
C ALA A 95 -12.37 49.20 22.74
N CYS A 96 -12.04 50.44 23.08
CA CYS A 96 -11.16 51.41 22.41
C CYS A 96 -11.76 52.25 21.25
N PRO A 97 -11.74 53.60 21.37
CA PRO A 97 -12.03 54.47 20.24
C PRO A 97 -10.78 54.63 19.37
N SER A 98 -10.89 54.31 18.08
CA SER A 98 -9.87 54.65 17.10
C SER A 98 -10.46 55.60 16.06
N ASN A 99 -10.27 56.89 16.34
CA ASN A 99 -10.32 57.92 15.31
C ASN A 99 -8.98 57.88 14.57
N THR A 100 -8.99 57.57 13.28
CA THR A 100 -8.34 58.32 12.18
C THR A 100 -8.15 57.39 10.98
N ASN A 101 -8.81 57.78 9.88
CA ASN A 101 -8.39 57.70 8.48
C ASN A 101 -7.22 56.77 8.15
N ASP A 102 -7.35 55.48 8.45
CA ASP A 102 -6.58 54.48 7.74
C ASP A 102 -7.42 54.10 6.53
N SER A 103 -6.81 54.17 5.35
CA SER A 103 -7.36 53.57 4.14
C SER A 103 -7.26 52.06 4.34
N GLY A 104 -8.11 51.55 5.24
CA GLY A 104 -8.25 50.17 5.58
C GLY A 104 -8.56 49.47 4.27
N GLY A 105 -7.54 48.83 3.72
CA GLY A 105 -7.70 47.92 2.60
C GLY A 105 -8.79 46.97 3.01
N THR A 106 -9.98 47.21 2.47
CA THR A 106 -11.09 46.27 2.50
C THR A 106 -10.46 44.95 2.10
N PRO A 107 -10.51 43.88 2.92
CA PRO A 107 -10.12 42.58 2.42
C PRO A 107 -11.03 42.37 1.22
N THR A 108 -10.42 42.40 0.04
CA THR A 108 -11.12 42.32 -1.23
C THR A 108 -12.00 41.09 -1.14
N LYS A 109 -13.32 41.29 -1.18
CA LYS A 109 -14.37 40.26 -1.09
C LYS A 109 -14.31 39.21 -2.21
N HIS A 110 -13.23 39.19 -2.99
CA HIS A 110 -13.17 38.58 -4.31
C HIS A 110 -12.78 37.10 -4.32
N ASP A 111 -12.30 36.53 -3.19
CA ASP A 111 -11.79 35.14 -3.16
C ASP A 111 -12.31 34.27 -2.00
N LYS A 112 -13.27 34.75 -1.19
CA LYS A 112 -13.81 33.98 -0.07
C LYS A 112 -15.31 33.78 -0.20
N PHE A 113 -15.75 32.53 -0.13
CA PHE A 113 -17.17 32.18 -0.20
C PHE A 113 -17.87 32.42 1.14
N ASP A 114 -19.03 33.06 1.10
CA ASP A 114 -19.88 33.33 2.27
C ASP A 114 -20.67 32.07 2.68
N TRP A 115 -19.94 31.03 3.10
CA TRP A 115 -20.53 29.78 3.56
C TRP A 115 -20.81 29.84 5.05
N ASN A 116 -22.04 29.54 5.43
CA ASN A 116 -22.41 29.35 6.82
C ASN A 116 -21.56 28.20 7.42
N PRO A 117 -21.00 28.34 8.64
CA PRO A 117 -20.25 27.28 9.33
C PRO A 117 -20.97 25.94 9.36
N ARG A 118 -22.31 25.95 9.43
CA ARG A 118 -23.13 24.73 9.36
C ARG A 118 -22.92 23.98 8.04
N THR A 119 -22.84 24.70 6.91
CA THR A 119 -22.63 24.13 5.58
C THR A 119 -21.21 23.59 5.43
N GLN A 120 -20.22 24.29 5.98
CA GLN A 120 -18.84 23.81 6.02
C GLN A 120 -18.73 22.49 6.79
N GLY A 121 -19.33 22.40 7.98
CA GLY A 121 -19.40 21.15 8.74
C GLY A 121 -20.08 20.02 7.97
N PHE A 122 -21.16 20.33 7.23
CA PHE A 122 -21.85 19.35 6.39
C PHE A 122 -20.98 18.85 5.23
N VAL A 123 -20.24 19.74 4.58
CA VAL A 123 -19.27 19.40 3.53
C VAL A 123 -18.16 18.50 4.08
N LEU A 124 -17.57 18.84 5.23
CA LEU A 124 -16.55 18.00 5.87
C LEU A 124 -17.13 16.63 6.25
N GLY A 125 -18.35 16.61 6.79
CA GLY A 125 -19.08 15.40 7.17
C GLY A 125 -19.46 14.50 6.00
N SER A 126 -19.79 15.08 4.83
CA SER A 126 -20.26 14.36 3.64
C SER A 126 -19.28 13.27 3.16
N PHE A 127 -17.99 13.49 3.35
CA PHE A 127 -16.93 12.52 3.08
C PHE A 127 -17.12 11.21 3.86
N PHE A 128 -17.43 11.31 5.16
CA PHE A 128 -17.53 10.14 6.03
C PHE A 128 -18.69 9.22 5.63
N TYR A 129 -19.81 9.78 5.15
CA TYR A 129 -20.93 8.98 4.65
C TYR A 129 -20.51 8.10 3.45
N GLY A 130 -19.78 8.68 2.49
CA GLY A 130 -19.26 7.93 1.34
C GLY A 130 -18.22 6.89 1.74
N TYR A 131 -17.34 7.26 2.68
CA TYR A 131 -16.28 6.40 3.20
C TYR A 131 -16.83 5.18 3.94
N THR A 132 -17.75 5.37 4.89
CA THR A 132 -18.36 4.27 5.66
C THR A 132 -19.11 3.29 4.76
N LEU A 133 -19.92 3.79 3.81
CA LEU A 133 -20.64 2.92 2.88
C LEU A 133 -19.68 2.05 2.06
N SER A 134 -18.58 2.64 1.62
CA SER A 134 -17.66 1.99 0.70
C SER A 134 -16.67 1.07 1.38
N GLN A 135 -16.43 1.22 2.68
CA GLN A 135 -15.65 0.26 3.47
C GLN A 135 -16.29 -1.14 3.45
N PHE A 136 -17.61 -1.24 3.58
CA PHE A 136 -18.31 -2.53 3.53
C PHE A 136 -18.18 -3.20 2.16
N ILE A 137 -18.31 -2.42 1.09
CA ILE A 137 -18.22 -2.91 -0.29
C ILE A 137 -16.77 -3.24 -0.65
N GLY A 138 -15.82 -2.45 -0.15
CA GLY A 138 -14.40 -2.53 -0.48
C GLY A 138 -13.76 -3.87 -0.09
N GLY A 139 -14.20 -4.50 1.00
CA GLY A 139 -13.72 -5.83 1.40
C GLY A 139 -14.03 -6.91 0.37
N VAL A 140 -15.26 -6.95 -0.12
CA VAL A 140 -15.69 -7.92 -1.16
C VAL A 140 -15.02 -7.62 -2.49
N LEU A 141 -14.85 -6.35 -2.83
CA LEU A 141 -14.19 -5.93 -4.06
C LEU A 141 -12.71 -6.35 -4.08
N ALA A 142 -12.02 -6.23 -2.93
CA ALA A 142 -10.62 -6.62 -2.75
C ALA A 142 -10.36 -8.09 -3.05
N GLU A 143 -11.26 -8.97 -2.59
CA GLU A 143 -11.15 -10.41 -2.80
C GLU A 143 -11.36 -10.80 -4.28
N ARG A 144 -12.23 -10.09 -5.01
CA ARG A 144 -12.55 -10.43 -6.41
C ARG A 144 -11.60 -9.85 -7.45
N TYR A 145 -11.19 -8.58 -7.31
CA TYR A 145 -10.41 -7.88 -8.34
C TYR A 145 -8.92 -7.72 -7.98
N GLY A 146 -8.54 -8.09 -6.75
CA GLY A 146 -7.18 -8.02 -6.25
C GLY A 146 -6.76 -6.62 -5.82
N THR A 147 -6.01 -6.55 -4.71
CA THR A 147 -5.61 -5.30 -4.04
C THR A 147 -4.84 -4.33 -4.94
N LYS A 148 -3.99 -4.84 -5.83
CA LYS A 148 -3.13 -4.03 -6.72
C LYS A 148 -3.93 -3.00 -7.52
N TRP A 149 -4.99 -3.44 -8.19
CA TRP A 149 -5.76 -2.59 -9.10
C TRP A 149 -6.66 -1.64 -8.32
N ILE A 150 -7.32 -2.14 -7.28
CA ILE A 150 -8.26 -1.36 -6.48
C ILE A 150 -7.53 -0.23 -5.76
N PHE A 151 -6.43 -0.52 -5.08
CA PHE A 151 -5.68 0.49 -4.34
C PHE A 151 -5.11 1.58 -5.24
N GLY A 152 -4.55 1.19 -6.40
CA GLY A 152 -4.04 2.15 -7.39
C GLY A 152 -5.15 3.01 -8.02
N CYS A 153 -6.26 2.39 -8.44
CA CYS A 153 -7.40 3.11 -9.00
C CYS A 153 -8.02 4.08 -7.98
N SER A 154 -8.17 3.66 -6.72
CA SER A 154 -8.64 4.51 -5.62
C SER A 154 -7.78 5.76 -5.47
N LEU A 155 -6.45 5.61 -5.43
CA LEU A 155 -5.53 6.73 -5.26
C LEU A 155 -5.57 7.68 -6.46
N LEU A 156 -5.59 7.15 -7.69
CA LEU A 156 -5.67 7.96 -8.90
C LEU A 156 -6.98 8.75 -9.00
N VAL A 157 -8.12 8.07 -8.79
CA VAL A 157 -9.44 8.71 -8.86
C VAL A 157 -9.58 9.76 -7.75
N ALA A 158 -9.17 9.45 -6.51
CA ALA A 158 -9.17 10.41 -5.42
C ALA A 158 -8.30 11.65 -5.72
N GLY A 159 -7.13 11.46 -6.33
CA GLY A 159 -6.26 12.56 -6.77
C GLY A 159 -6.91 13.45 -7.84
N ILE A 160 -7.54 12.84 -8.85
CA ILE A 160 -8.24 13.58 -9.93
C ILE A 160 -9.41 14.39 -9.36
N LEU A 161 -10.24 13.79 -8.49
CA LEU A 161 -11.35 14.50 -7.85
C LEU A 161 -10.86 15.62 -6.92
N THR A 162 -9.70 15.45 -6.29
CA THR A 162 -9.06 16.49 -5.48
C THR A 162 -8.67 17.69 -6.33
N LEU A 163 -8.08 17.48 -7.50
CA LEU A 163 -7.76 18.56 -8.45
C LEU A 163 -9.01 19.26 -9.00
N LEU A 164 -10.14 18.55 -9.09
CA LEU A 164 -11.41 19.10 -9.55
C LEU A 164 -12.15 19.91 -8.45
N THR A 165 -11.83 19.67 -7.19
CA THR A 165 -12.44 20.34 -6.03
C THR A 165 -12.40 21.88 -6.08
N PRO A 166 -11.27 22.56 -6.38
CA PRO A 166 -11.25 24.02 -6.49
C PRO A 166 -12.13 24.57 -7.62
N ILE A 167 -12.32 23.81 -8.72
CA ILE A 167 -13.19 24.21 -9.83
C ILE A 167 -14.65 24.10 -9.40
N ALA A 168 -15.00 23.02 -8.70
CA ALA A 168 -16.35 22.83 -8.16
C ALA A 168 -16.72 23.86 -7.09
N ALA A 169 -15.76 24.25 -6.25
CA ALA A 169 -15.95 25.28 -5.22
C ALA A 169 -16.40 26.63 -5.82
N LYS A 170 -15.91 26.99 -7.01
CA LYS A 170 -16.28 28.22 -7.72
C LYS A 170 -17.70 28.22 -8.29
N THR A 171 -18.29 27.05 -8.49
CA THR A 171 -19.57 26.92 -9.20
C THR A 171 -20.74 26.88 -8.21
N HIS A 172 -20.79 25.87 -7.32
CA HIS A 172 -21.87 25.71 -6.36
C HIS A 172 -21.47 24.72 -5.26
N VAL A 173 -21.92 24.98 -4.02
CA VAL A 173 -21.64 24.14 -2.84
C VAL A 173 -22.11 22.69 -3.02
N GLY A 174 -23.24 22.50 -3.70
CA GLY A 174 -23.79 21.17 -3.98
C GLY A 174 -22.84 20.27 -4.79
N TYR A 175 -22.15 20.79 -5.80
CA TYR A 175 -21.17 20.01 -6.56
C TYR A 175 -19.99 19.58 -5.71
N LEU A 176 -19.59 20.44 -4.77
CA LEU A 176 -18.52 20.14 -3.84
C LEU A 176 -18.91 19.00 -2.90
N ILE A 177 -20.14 18.99 -2.39
CA ILE A 177 -20.67 17.89 -1.57
C ILE A 177 -20.66 16.58 -2.35
N VAL A 178 -21.11 16.60 -3.61
CA VAL A 178 -21.11 15.38 -4.46
C VAL A 178 -19.68 14.86 -4.68
N ILE A 179 -18.73 15.74 -5.04
CA ILE A 179 -17.33 15.37 -5.20
C ILE A 179 -16.76 14.81 -3.91
N ARG A 180 -17.15 15.35 -2.75
CA ARG A 180 -16.70 14.86 -1.45
C ARG A 180 -17.18 13.46 -1.13
N ILE A 181 -18.46 13.19 -1.40
CA ILE A 181 -19.02 11.85 -1.25
C ILE A 181 -18.27 10.88 -2.17
N LEU A 182 -18.04 11.25 -3.43
CA LEU A 182 -17.31 10.42 -4.39
C LEU A 182 -15.86 10.14 -3.94
N ILE A 183 -15.13 11.15 -3.45
CA ILE A 183 -13.78 10.95 -2.90
C ILE A 183 -13.83 9.95 -1.74
N GLY A 184 -14.76 10.11 -0.80
CA GLY A 184 -14.95 9.16 0.29
C GLY A 184 -15.26 7.75 -0.20
N VAL A 185 -16.06 7.62 -1.25
CA VAL A 185 -16.40 6.34 -1.86
C VAL A 185 -15.19 5.65 -2.46
N PHE A 186 -14.35 6.37 -3.21
CA PHE A 186 -13.15 5.78 -3.82
C PHE A 186 -12.03 5.52 -2.82
N GLU A 187 -11.95 6.31 -1.74
CA GLU A 187 -10.94 6.13 -0.69
C GLU A 187 -11.29 5.00 0.31
N GLY A 188 -12.59 4.77 0.55
CA GLY A 188 -13.09 3.75 1.49
C GLY A 188 -12.49 2.34 1.34
N PRO A 189 -12.38 1.79 0.12
CA PRO A 189 -11.82 0.45 -0.11
C PRO A 189 -10.33 0.31 0.18
N ALA A 190 -9.56 1.38 0.31
CA ALA A 190 -8.10 1.31 0.45
C ALA A 190 -7.67 0.51 1.70
N PHE A 191 -8.33 0.76 2.83
CA PHE A 191 -8.05 0.09 4.10
C PHE A 191 -8.36 -1.43 4.08
N PRO A 192 -9.59 -1.89 3.74
CA PRO A 192 -9.88 -3.32 3.67
C PRO A 192 -9.08 -4.04 2.59
N SER A 193 -8.75 -3.37 1.47
CA SER A 193 -7.97 -3.99 0.39
C SER A 193 -6.55 -4.37 0.83
N VAL A 194 -5.93 -3.52 1.64
CA VAL A 194 -4.61 -3.79 2.21
C VAL A 194 -4.68 -4.90 3.25
N GLY A 195 -5.77 -5.00 4.02
CA GLY A 195 -6.03 -6.12 4.93
C GLY A 195 -6.03 -7.49 4.22
N VAL A 196 -6.67 -7.58 3.05
CA VAL A 196 -6.68 -8.80 2.21
C VAL A 196 -5.29 -9.10 1.66
N LEU A 197 -4.55 -8.07 1.21
CA LEU A 197 -3.17 -8.22 0.73
C LEU A 197 -2.26 -8.85 1.79
N TRP A 198 -2.30 -8.34 3.03
CA TRP A 198 -1.49 -8.90 4.11
C TRP A 198 -1.92 -10.32 4.48
N GLY A 199 -3.21 -10.64 4.39
CA GLY A 199 -3.72 -11.99 4.65
C GLY A 199 -3.22 -13.05 3.68
N GLN A 200 -2.93 -12.66 2.43
CA GLN A 200 -2.44 -13.57 1.39
C GLN A 200 -0.90 -13.62 1.31
N TRP A 201 -0.21 -12.52 1.64
CA TRP A 201 1.22 -12.38 1.38
C TRP A 201 2.13 -12.52 2.62
N VAL A 202 1.60 -12.36 3.84
CA VAL A 202 2.43 -12.35 5.07
C VAL A 202 2.41 -13.71 5.76
N PRO A 203 3.57 -14.32 6.04
CA PRO A 203 3.66 -15.56 6.79
C PRO A 203 3.16 -15.32 8.24
N PRO A 204 2.56 -16.35 8.88
CA PRO A 204 1.90 -16.20 10.17
C PRO A 204 2.81 -15.64 11.27
N LEU A 205 4.14 -15.87 11.19
CA LEU A 205 5.12 -15.40 12.15
C LEU A 205 5.36 -13.87 12.10
N GLU A 206 5.16 -13.23 10.94
CA GLU A 206 5.46 -11.80 10.71
C GLU A 206 4.18 -10.94 10.59
N ARG A 207 3.00 -11.56 10.67
CA ARG A 207 1.69 -10.96 10.43
C ARG A 207 1.33 -9.85 11.42
N SER A 208 1.99 -9.79 12.57
CA SER A 208 1.80 -8.76 13.60
C SER A 208 2.71 -7.53 13.43
N ILE A 209 3.78 -7.60 12.64
CA ILE A 209 4.80 -6.54 12.57
C ILE A 209 4.68 -5.75 11.26
N ILE A 210 4.57 -6.43 10.13
CA ILE A 210 4.61 -5.79 8.81
C ILE A 210 3.40 -4.88 8.57
N PRO A 211 2.14 -5.30 8.84
CA PRO A 211 0.99 -4.45 8.57
C PRO A 211 1.00 -3.14 9.38
N PRO A 212 1.24 -3.13 10.72
CA PRO A 212 1.29 -1.88 11.47
C PRO A 212 2.33 -0.88 10.95
N ILE A 213 3.52 -1.36 10.56
CA ILE A 213 4.57 -0.51 9.98
C ILE A 213 4.08 0.14 8.70
N ALA A 214 3.41 -0.61 7.82
CA ALA A 214 2.86 -0.05 6.58
C ALA A 214 1.69 0.91 6.84
N HIS A 215 0.86 0.67 7.86
CA HIS A 215 -0.24 1.56 8.24
C HIS A 215 0.23 2.80 9.01
N ALA A 216 1.47 2.84 9.50
CA ALA A 216 2.02 4.01 10.18
C ALA A 216 1.95 5.28 9.30
N GLY A 217 2.01 5.13 7.97
CA GLY A 217 1.85 6.24 7.02
C GLY A 217 0.48 6.92 7.02
N ILE A 218 -0.51 6.41 7.76
CA ILE A 218 -1.81 7.07 7.95
C ILE A 218 -1.73 8.16 9.04
N ILE A 219 -0.78 8.03 9.97
CA ILE A 219 -0.67 8.88 11.17
C ILE A 219 0.21 10.11 10.90
N TYR A 220 1.13 10.01 9.93
CA TYR A 220 2.13 11.04 9.61
C TYR A 220 1.87 11.66 8.23
#